data_AF-A0A537PBL8-F1
#
_entry.id   AF-A0A537PBL8-F1
#
_cell.length_a   1.000
_cell.length_b   1.000
_cell.length_c   1.000
_cell.angle_alpha   90.00
_cell.angle_beta   90.00
_cell.angle_gamma   90.00
#
_symmetry.space_group_name_H-M   'P 1'
#
loop_
_entity.id
_entity.type
_entity.pdbx_description
1 polymer ?
#
loop_
_entity_poly.entity_id
_entity_poly.type
_entity_poly.pdbx_seq_one_letter_code
_entity_poly.pdbx_strand_id
1 'polypeptide(L)'
;MRLGSRAVDVLYALAAAKGDVVSKEELLARVWPGVVVEENNLQVQVSLLRKALETSGESHLVTVPGRGYRLIGLDDGRQGLALPDKPSIAVLPFQNMSDEPGQDYFADGIVEDIITALCRIRWLFVIARNSSFTYKGRAVDVKQIGRELGVRYVLEGSVRKAAQRVRITAQLIDSTSSAHLWADHFDGSVENIFDLQDRMTESVVGAISRQLEQAEIERAKRKPTNSFDAYDYFLRGLASAHRMTRESTSEALKLFAKAVELDPDFATAYGAAAFCYVVRKINGWTSDRVQEMAESARFARLAAQLGKD
;
A
#
# COMPACT_ATOMS: atom_id res chain seq x y z
N MET A 1 -26.27 -5.66 -6.18
CA MET A 1 -26.92 -6.84 -5.59
C MET A 1 -27.23 -6.53 -4.13
N ARG A 2 -28.47 -6.73 -3.65
CA ARG A 2 -28.79 -6.53 -2.21
C ARG A 2 -28.58 -7.84 -1.48
N LEU A 3 -27.68 -7.86 -0.49
CA LEU A 3 -27.49 -9.01 0.40
C LEU A 3 -28.69 -9.13 1.36
N GLY A 4 -29.19 -10.35 1.58
CA GLY A 4 -30.20 -10.62 2.59
C GLY A 4 -29.62 -10.61 4.01
N SER A 5 -30.45 -10.40 5.02
CA SER A 5 -30.02 -10.32 6.44
C SER A 5 -29.19 -11.53 6.88
N ARG A 6 -29.59 -12.74 6.49
CA ARG A 6 -28.86 -13.97 6.84
C ARG A 6 -27.49 -14.09 6.17
N ALA A 7 -27.33 -13.59 4.95
CA ALA A 7 -26.01 -13.52 4.32
C ALA A 7 -25.09 -12.54 5.07
N VAL A 8 -25.64 -11.42 5.54
CA VAL A 8 -24.90 -10.44 6.35
C VAL A 8 -24.51 -11.05 7.71
N ASP A 9 -25.39 -11.79 8.37
CA ASP A 9 -25.08 -12.48 9.63
C ASP A 9 -23.94 -13.51 9.47
N VAL A 10 -23.95 -14.30 8.39
CA VAL A 10 -22.86 -15.24 8.05
C VAL A 10 -21.55 -14.50 7.82
N LEU A 11 -21.60 -13.38 7.09
CA LEU A 11 -20.42 -12.53 6.86
C LEU A 11 -19.86 -11.96 8.16
N TYR A 12 -20.73 -11.51 9.08
CA TYR A 12 -20.32 -11.00 10.38
C TYR A 12 -19.67 -12.08 11.24
N ALA A 13 -20.24 -13.29 11.28
CA ALA A 13 -19.67 -14.42 12.02
C ALA A 13 -18.28 -14.80 11.51
N LEU A 14 -18.07 -14.76 10.19
CA LEU A 14 -16.79 -15.01 9.55
C LEU A 14 -15.78 -13.86 9.75
N ALA A 15 -16.23 -12.60 9.68
CA ALA A 15 -15.38 -11.43 9.92
C ALA A 15 -14.91 -11.36 11.39
N ALA A 16 -15.79 -11.74 12.33
CA ALA A 16 -15.44 -11.83 13.75
C ALA A 16 -14.34 -12.86 14.05
N ALA A 17 -14.13 -13.85 13.16
CA ALA A 17 -13.09 -14.85 13.27
C ALA A 17 -11.71 -14.39 12.75
N LYS A 18 -11.58 -13.16 12.21
CA LYS A 18 -10.29 -12.53 11.87
C LYS A 18 -9.34 -13.44 11.07
N GLY A 19 -9.86 -14.06 10.02
CA GLY A 19 -9.10 -14.96 9.15
C GLY A 19 -8.97 -16.40 9.64
N ASP A 20 -9.47 -16.76 10.83
CA ASP A 20 -9.56 -18.15 11.27
C ASP A 20 -10.70 -18.92 10.55
N VAL A 21 -10.58 -20.25 10.54
CA VAL A 21 -11.60 -21.13 9.96
C VAL A 21 -12.76 -21.29 10.95
N VAL A 22 -13.97 -20.93 10.53
CA VAL A 22 -15.20 -21.12 11.30
C VAL A 22 -15.91 -22.38 10.82
N SER A 23 -16.27 -23.27 11.75
CA SER A 23 -16.94 -24.52 11.40
C SER A 23 -18.37 -24.30 10.92
N LYS A 24 -18.91 -25.27 10.18
CA LYS A 24 -20.31 -25.20 9.72
C LYS A 24 -21.28 -25.19 10.89
N GLU A 25 -21.01 -26.01 11.90
CA GLU A 25 -21.80 -26.10 13.14
C GLU A 25 -21.79 -24.76 13.88
N GLU A 26 -20.64 -24.10 13.97
CA GLU A 26 -20.50 -22.80 14.61
C GLU A 26 -21.22 -21.70 13.84
N LEU A 27 -21.16 -21.69 12.51
CA LEU A 27 -21.92 -20.75 11.68
C LEU A 27 -23.43 -20.96 11.81
N LEU A 28 -23.89 -22.22 11.81
CA LEU A 28 -25.30 -22.56 12.00
C LEU A 28 -25.78 -22.11 13.38
N ALA A 29 -25.01 -22.37 14.44
CA ALA A 29 -25.36 -21.98 15.81
C ALA A 29 -25.38 -20.45 16.00
N ARG A 30 -24.44 -19.72 15.40
CA ARG A 30 -24.35 -18.26 15.53
C ARG A 30 -25.41 -17.51 14.72
N VAL A 31 -25.72 -17.98 13.51
CA VAL A 31 -26.64 -17.28 12.60
C VAL A 31 -28.09 -17.72 12.82
N TRP A 32 -28.33 -18.98 13.18
CA TRP A 32 -29.66 -19.54 13.42
C TRP A 32 -29.79 -20.12 14.85
N PRO A 33 -29.71 -19.28 15.89
CA PRO A 33 -29.80 -19.75 17.27
C PRO A 33 -31.16 -20.39 17.53
N GLY A 34 -31.16 -21.64 18.00
CA GLY A 34 -32.38 -22.37 18.38
C GLY A 34 -33.29 -22.78 17.23
N VAL A 35 -32.82 -22.72 15.97
CA VAL A 35 -33.59 -23.13 14.80
C VAL A 35 -32.89 -24.30 14.12
N VAL A 36 -33.61 -25.38 13.85
CA VAL A 36 -33.10 -26.50 13.04
C VAL A 36 -33.12 -26.08 11.58
N VAL A 37 -31.94 -25.97 10.96
CA VAL A 37 -31.79 -25.55 9.57
C VAL A 37 -30.94 -26.57 8.82
N GLU A 38 -31.35 -26.91 7.61
CA GLU A 38 -30.57 -27.77 6.72
C GLU A 38 -29.28 -27.08 6.25
N GLU A 39 -28.21 -27.85 6.12
CA GLU A 39 -26.89 -27.38 5.70
C GLU A 39 -26.92 -26.68 4.32
N ASN A 40 -27.86 -27.06 3.45
CA ASN A 40 -28.09 -26.42 2.16
C ASN A 40 -28.38 -24.91 2.27
N ASN A 41 -28.99 -24.44 3.36
CA ASN A 41 -29.27 -23.03 3.55
C ASN A 41 -27.97 -22.22 3.77
N LEU A 42 -27.03 -22.77 4.55
CA LEU A 42 -25.69 -22.18 4.72
C LEU A 42 -24.95 -22.12 3.37
N GLN A 43 -25.05 -23.15 2.54
CA GLN A 43 -24.45 -23.17 1.21
C GLN A 43 -25.01 -22.07 0.29
N VAL A 44 -26.33 -21.83 0.34
CA VAL A 44 -26.98 -20.74 -0.41
C VAL A 44 -26.46 -19.37 0.02
N GLN A 45 -26.37 -19.11 1.34
CA GLN A 45 -25.84 -17.83 1.84
C GLN A 45 -24.36 -17.64 1.47
N VAL A 46 -23.54 -18.69 1.57
CA VAL A 46 -22.13 -18.66 1.16
C VAL A 46 -21.98 -18.37 -0.34
N SER A 47 -22.84 -18.96 -1.19
CA SER A 47 -22.83 -18.71 -2.63
C SER A 47 -23.18 -17.24 -2.96
N LEU A 48 -24.18 -16.68 -2.28
CA LEU A 48 -24.53 -15.26 -2.40
C LEU A 48 -23.40 -14.34 -1.95
N LEU A 49 -22.72 -14.68 -0.85
CA LEU A 49 -21.57 -13.94 -0.37
C LEU A 49 -20.40 -13.98 -1.34
N ARG A 50 -20.07 -15.13 -1.93
CA ARG A 50 -19.03 -15.22 -2.98
C ARG A 50 -19.31 -14.28 -4.13
N LYS A 51 -20.53 -14.35 -4.68
CA LYS A 51 -20.94 -13.50 -5.80
C LYS A 51 -20.95 -12.00 -5.46
N ALA A 52 -21.19 -11.66 -4.20
CA ALA A 52 -21.17 -10.26 -3.74
C ALA A 52 -19.75 -9.75 -3.42
N LEU A 53 -18.85 -10.64 -3.01
CA LEU A 53 -17.49 -10.30 -2.61
C LEU A 53 -16.47 -10.43 -3.75
N GLU A 54 -16.78 -11.17 -4.82
CA GLU A 54 -15.95 -11.25 -6.03
C GLU A 54 -15.76 -9.86 -6.66
N THR A 55 -14.62 -9.25 -6.34
CA THR A 55 -14.15 -8.01 -6.96
C THR A 55 -12.89 -8.35 -7.74
N SER A 56 -12.88 -8.08 -9.03
CA SER A 56 -11.67 -8.23 -9.88
C SER A 56 -11.01 -9.62 -9.89
N GLY A 57 -11.78 -10.70 -9.68
CA GLY A 57 -11.28 -12.08 -9.77
C GLY A 57 -10.65 -12.66 -8.49
N GLU A 58 -10.66 -11.91 -7.38
CA GLU A 58 -10.18 -12.39 -6.08
C GLU A 58 -11.32 -13.02 -5.27
N SER A 59 -11.07 -14.22 -4.74
CA SER A 59 -12.04 -14.95 -3.91
C SER A 59 -11.79 -14.67 -2.44
N HIS A 60 -12.67 -13.88 -1.82
CA HIS A 60 -12.55 -13.50 -0.41
C HIS A 60 -13.14 -14.53 0.57
N LEU A 61 -13.75 -15.61 0.07
CA LEU A 61 -14.41 -16.63 0.90
C LEU A 61 -14.05 -18.06 0.48
N VAL A 62 -13.17 -18.67 1.26
CA VAL A 62 -12.60 -19.99 0.98
C VAL A 62 -13.31 -21.08 1.78
N THR A 63 -13.63 -22.20 1.13
CA THR A 63 -14.03 -23.43 1.83
C THR A 63 -12.78 -24.21 2.22
N VAL A 64 -12.67 -24.57 3.50
CA VAL A 64 -11.64 -25.47 4.00
C VAL A 64 -12.26 -26.86 4.14
N PRO A 65 -11.90 -27.84 3.28
CA PRO A 65 -12.51 -29.16 3.28
C PRO A 65 -12.47 -29.81 4.67
N GLY A 66 -13.62 -30.34 5.12
CA GLY A 66 -13.75 -30.97 6.43
C GLY A 66 -13.67 -30.05 7.65
N ARG A 67 -13.43 -28.74 7.48
CA ARG A 67 -13.25 -27.81 8.60
C ARG A 67 -14.23 -26.64 8.63
N GLY A 68 -14.67 -26.13 7.46
CA GLY A 68 -15.65 -25.06 7.40
C GLY A 68 -15.31 -23.98 6.38
N TYR A 69 -15.53 -22.72 6.74
CA TYR A 69 -15.33 -21.57 5.85
C TYR A 69 -14.39 -20.54 6.49
N ARG A 70 -13.63 -19.85 5.64
CA ARG A 70 -12.67 -18.83 6.04
C ARG A 70 -12.81 -17.60 5.15
N LEU A 71 -12.89 -16.44 5.77
CA LEU A 71 -12.86 -15.15 5.09
C LEU A 71 -11.40 -14.71 4.93
N ILE A 72 -11.01 -14.31 3.72
CA ILE A 72 -9.66 -13.84 3.40
C ILE A 72 -9.74 -12.51 2.64
N GLY A 73 -8.77 -11.62 2.84
CA GLY A 73 -8.68 -10.35 2.09
C GLY A 73 -9.75 -9.31 2.42
N LEU A 74 -10.60 -9.52 3.44
CA LEU A 74 -11.23 -8.41 4.15
C LEU A 74 -10.26 -8.05 5.26
N ASP A 75 -9.57 -6.92 5.10
CA ASP A 75 -8.51 -6.45 5.99
C ASP A 75 -8.85 -6.77 7.44
N ASP A 76 -8.03 -7.62 8.07
CA ASP A 76 -8.01 -7.73 9.52
C ASP A 76 -7.93 -6.30 10.05
N GLY A 77 -8.86 -5.88 10.90
CA GLY A 77 -8.89 -4.55 11.51
C GLY A 77 -7.65 -4.21 12.36
N ARG A 78 -6.54 -4.94 12.23
CA ARG A 78 -5.20 -4.37 12.37
C ARG A 78 -5.05 -3.33 11.26
N GLN A 79 -5.43 -2.09 11.56
CA GLN A 79 -4.93 -0.95 10.81
C GLN A 79 -3.43 -1.18 10.60
N GLY A 80 -3.03 -1.49 9.36
CA GLY A 80 -1.63 -1.55 9.01
C GLY A 80 -0.98 -0.25 9.49
N LEU A 81 0.23 -0.35 10.01
CA LEU A 81 0.92 0.85 10.50
C LEU A 81 0.93 1.87 9.36
N ALA A 82 0.41 3.07 9.63
CA ALA A 82 0.45 4.15 8.67
C ALA A 82 1.91 4.35 8.23
N LEU A 83 2.14 4.51 6.93
CA LEU A 83 3.48 4.73 6.43
C LEU A 83 4.04 6.01 7.05
N PRO A 84 5.29 5.99 7.57
CA PRO A 84 5.94 7.20 8.05
C PRO A 84 6.01 8.27 6.96
N ASP A 85 6.05 9.54 7.38
CA ASP A 85 6.24 10.67 6.46
C ASP A 85 7.60 10.61 5.73
N LYS A 86 8.56 9.90 6.32
CA LYS A 86 9.88 9.64 5.75
C LYS A 86 9.88 8.31 4.99
N PRO A 87 10.67 8.19 3.89
CA PRO A 87 10.91 6.91 3.24
C PRO A 87 11.31 5.85 4.26
N SER A 88 10.71 4.67 4.18
CA SER A 88 10.91 3.61 5.17
C SER A 88 11.19 2.26 4.51
N ILE A 89 12.15 1.52 5.07
CA ILE A 89 12.60 0.23 4.53
C ILE A 89 12.67 -0.85 5.62
N ALA A 90 12.23 -2.06 5.27
CA ALA A 90 12.57 -3.28 6.00
C ALA A 90 13.52 -4.15 5.17
N VAL A 91 14.53 -4.73 5.82
CA VAL A 91 15.39 -5.74 5.20
C VAL A 91 15.01 -7.11 5.73
N LEU A 92 14.50 -7.96 4.86
CA LEU A 92 14.09 -9.32 5.22
C LEU A 92 15.31 -10.24 5.31
N PRO A 93 15.21 -11.33 6.09
CA PRO A 93 16.22 -12.38 6.10
C PRO A 93 16.45 -12.92 4.70
N PHE A 94 17.70 -12.89 4.23
CA PHE A 94 18.03 -13.44 2.92
C PHE A 94 17.95 -14.96 2.95
N GLN A 95 17.43 -15.54 1.88
CA GLN A 95 17.36 -16.99 1.74
C GLN A 95 18.78 -17.56 1.54
N ASN A 96 19.20 -18.47 2.41
CA ASN A 96 20.41 -19.24 2.19
C ASN A 96 20.15 -20.32 1.12
N MET A 97 20.82 -20.21 -0.03
CA MET A 97 20.75 -21.16 -1.16
C MET A 97 22.05 -21.96 -1.31
N SER A 98 22.81 -22.13 -0.22
CA SER A 98 24.05 -22.90 -0.19
C SER A 98 23.76 -24.36 0.19
N ASP A 99 24.59 -25.30 -0.29
CA ASP A 99 24.39 -26.74 -0.09
C ASP A 99 24.79 -27.23 1.32
N GLU A 100 25.47 -26.40 2.13
CA GLU A 100 25.94 -26.75 3.47
C GLU A 100 24.97 -26.25 4.58
N PRO A 101 24.33 -27.17 5.33
CA PRO A 101 23.53 -26.83 6.50
C PRO A 101 24.39 -26.14 7.57
N GLY A 102 23.91 -25.00 8.10
CA GLY A 102 24.60 -24.27 9.18
C GLY A 102 25.28 -22.97 8.76
N GLN A 103 25.16 -22.53 7.50
CA GLN A 103 25.70 -21.25 7.02
C GLN A 103 24.70 -20.07 7.09
N ASP A 104 23.56 -20.24 7.75
CA ASP A 104 22.56 -19.18 7.90
C ASP A 104 23.11 -17.93 8.62
N TYR A 105 24.10 -18.11 9.49
CA TYR A 105 24.76 -16.99 10.17
C TYR A 105 25.44 -16.02 9.19
N PHE A 106 25.89 -16.52 8.03
CA PHE A 106 26.56 -15.70 7.03
C PHE A 106 25.55 -14.81 6.30
N ALA A 107 24.42 -15.40 5.88
CA ALA A 107 23.31 -14.64 5.31
C ALA A 107 22.74 -13.62 6.31
N ASP A 108 22.57 -14.04 7.57
CA ASP A 108 22.08 -13.18 8.64
C ASP A 108 23.05 -12.03 8.96
N GLY A 109 24.36 -12.28 8.92
CA GLY A 109 25.41 -11.28 9.13
C GLY A 109 25.45 -10.22 8.03
N ILE A 110 25.35 -10.64 6.76
CA ILE A 110 25.21 -9.72 5.62
C ILE A 110 23.98 -8.82 5.80
N VAL A 111 22.83 -9.40 6.16
CA VAL A 111 21.61 -8.62 6.37
C VAL A 111 21.78 -7.61 7.50
N GLU A 112 22.46 -7.99 8.59
CA GLU A 112 22.74 -7.11 9.72
C GLU A 112 23.64 -5.94 9.34
N ASP A 113 24.65 -6.18 8.52
CA ASP A 113 25.56 -5.13 8.03
C ASP A 113 24.86 -4.19 7.05
N ILE A 114 23.99 -4.72 6.17
CA ILE A 114 23.14 -3.91 5.29
C ILE A 114 22.23 -3.01 6.13
N ILE A 115 21.54 -3.55 7.15
CA ILE A 115 20.70 -2.74 8.05
C ILE A 115 21.54 -1.65 8.72
N THR A 116 22.71 -2.00 9.25
CA THR A 116 23.62 -1.06 9.93
C THR A 116 24.10 0.05 9.00
N ALA A 117 24.46 -0.28 7.76
CA ALA A 117 24.89 0.69 6.76
C ALA A 117 23.73 1.60 6.31
N LEU A 118 22.53 1.05 6.08
CA LEU A 118 21.34 1.83 5.74
C LEU A 118 20.95 2.81 6.87
N CYS A 119 21.13 2.44 8.13
CA CYS A 119 20.89 3.32 9.28
C CYS A 119 21.75 4.60 9.27
N ARG A 120 22.86 4.63 8.52
CA ARG A 120 23.68 5.86 8.36
C ARG A 120 23.03 6.89 7.44
N ILE A 121 22.01 6.51 6.68
CA ILE A 121 21.28 7.38 5.76
C ILE A 121 20.20 8.17 6.52
N ARG A 122 20.46 9.45 6.77
CA ARG A 122 19.63 10.27 7.68
C ARG A 122 18.18 10.50 7.23
N TRP A 123 17.91 10.40 5.92
CA TRP A 123 16.58 10.61 5.35
C TRP A 123 15.73 9.33 5.29
N LEU A 124 16.33 8.16 5.59
CA LEU A 124 15.71 6.85 5.48
C LEU A 124 15.38 6.30 6.88
N PHE A 125 14.15 5.84 7.09
CA PHE A 125 13.73 5.12 8.28
C PHE A 125 13.92 3.62 8.09
N VAL A 126 14.73 2.98 8.94
CA VAL A 126 15.07 1.56 8.81
C VAL A 126 14.41 0.77 9.94
N ILE A 127 13.70 -0.31 9.59
CA ILE A 127 13.10 -1.21 10.58
C ILE A 127 14.16 -2.01 11.31
N ALA A 128 13.98 -2.14 12.62
CA ALA A 128 14.84 -2.95 13.46
C ALA A 128 14.88 -4.41 12.99
N ARG A 129 16.10 -4.97 12.94
CA ARG A 129 16.38 -6.36 12.55
C ARG A 129 15.41 -7.38 13.15
N ASN A 130 15.16 -7.31 14.46
CA ASN A 130 14.31 -8.29 15.15
C ASN A 130 12.88 -8.33 14.63
N SER A 131 12.33 -7.19 14.18
CA SER A 131 10.99 -7.13 13.60
C SER A 131 10.94 -7.85 12.25
N SER A 132 11.94 -7.62 11.40
CA SER A 132 12.03 -8.27 10.08
C SER A 132 12.39 -9.76 10.17
N PHE A 133 13.15 -10.17 11.19
CA PHE A 133 13.56 -11.58 11.34
C PHE A 133 12.43 -12.51 11.78
N THR A 134 11.29 -11.98 12.23
CA THR A 134 10.09 -12.79 12.50
C THR A 134 9.52 -13.48 11.25
N TYR A 135 9.87 -12.98 10.06
CA TYR A 135 9.46 -13.54 8.76
C TYR A 135 10.43 -14.60 8.22
N LYS A 136 11.52 -14.92 8.94
CA LYS A 136 12.50 -15.93 8.50
C LYS A 136 11.81 -17.28 8.25
N GLY A 137 12.03 -17.86 7.07
CA GLY A 137 11.48 -19.16 6.68
C GLY A 137 9.97 -19.15 6.40
N ARG A 138 9.33 -17.99 6.31
CA ARG A 138 7.90 -17.86 5.98
C ARG A 138 7.75 -17.30 4.56
N ALA A 139 6.87 -17.90 3.78
CA ALA A 139 6.39 -17.32 2.53
C ALA A 139 5.25 -16.36 2.87
N VAL A 140 5.52 -15.05 2.89
CA VAL A 140 4.54 -14.00 3.18
C VAL A 140 4.57 -12.98 2.04
N ASP A 141 3.40 -12.50 1.64
CA ASP A 141 3.28 -11.49 0.60
C ASP A 141 3.89 -10.14 1.06
N VAL A 142 4.63 -9.48 0.16
CA VAL A 142 5.34 -8.24 0.47
C VAL A 142 4.38 -7.10 0.87
N LYS A 143 3.14 -7.07 0.36
CA LYS A 143 2.14 -6.08 0.80
C LYS A 143 1.72 -6.31 2.23
N GLN A 144 1.57 -7.58 2.63
CA GLN A 144 1.28 -7.92 4.02
C GLN A 144 2.42 -7.48 4.94
N ILE A 145 3.68 -7.77 4.57
CA ILE A 145 4.86 -7.33 5.33
C ILE A 145 4.91 -5.80 5.44
N GLY A 146 4.68 -5.10 4.34
CA GLY A 146 4.64 -3.63 4.32
C GLY A 146 3.63 -3.04 5.29
N ARG A 147 2.42 -3.62 5.34
CA ARG A 147 1.36 -3.20 6.27
C ARG A 147 1.67 -3.52 7.73
N GLU A 148 2.19 -4.72 7.99
CA GLU A 148 2.50 -5.18 9.35
C GLU A 148 3.68 -4.42 9.96
N LEU A 149 4.71 -4.11 9.15
CA LEU A 149 5.89 -3.38 9.59
C LEU A 149 5.79 -1.86 9.41
N GLY A 150 4.80 -1.36 8.67
CA GLY A 150 4.65 0.07 8.38
C GLY A 150 5.74 0.61 7.45
N VAL A 151 6.17 -0.18 6.48
CA VAL A 151 7.26 0.20 5.56
C VAL A 151 6.81 0.36 4.13
N ARG A 152 7.40 1.34 3.44
CA ARG A 152 7.15 1.57 2.02
C ARG A 152 7.96 0.62 1.15
N TYR A 153 9.18 0.33 1.55
CA TYR A 153 10.12 -0.46 0.79
C TYR A 153 10.49 -1.73 1.55
N VAL A 154 10.66 -2.81 0.81
CA VAL A 154 11.14 -4.09 1.33
C VAL A 154 12.34 -4.51 0.50
N LEU A 155 13.45 -4.81 1.19
CA LEU A 155 14.60 -5.47 0.60
C LEU A 155 14.53 -6.96 0.93
N GLU A 156 14.57 -7.78 -0.10
CA GLU A 156 14.70 -9.23 0.03
C GLU A 156 15.80 -9.76 -0.89
N GLY A 157 16.21 -11.00 -0.66
CA GLY A 157 17.35 -11.53 -1.38
C GLY A 157 17.71 -12.95 -1.01
N SER A 158 18.79 -13.42 -1.60
CA SER A 158 19.37 -14.72 -1.33
C SER A 158 20.89 -14.66 -1.32
N VAL A 159 21.49 -15.56 -0.56
CA VAL A 159 22.94 -15.74 -0.50
C VAL A 159 23.25 -17.17 -0.92
N ARG A 160 24.15 -17.33 -1.88
CA ARG A 160 24.67 -18.63 -2.31
C ARG A 160 26.19 -18.63 -2.16
N LYS A 161 26.71 -19.51 -1.32
CA LYS A 161 28.13 -19.75 -1.18
C LYS A 161 28.47 -21.11 -1.78
N ALA A 162 29.46 -21.14 -2.66
CA ALA A 162 29.99 -22.34 -3.28
C ALA A 162 31.53 -22.29 -3.25
N ALA A 163 32.14 -23.17 -2.45
CA ALA A 163 33.59 -23.16 -2.19
C ALA A 163 34.10 -21.76 -1.76
N GLN A 164 34.91 -21.11 -2.60
CA GLN A 164 35.45 -19.77 -2.36
C GLN A 164 34.67 -18.65 -3.08
N ARG A 165 33.47 -18.91 -3.61
CA ARG A 165 32.64 -17.88 -4.27
C ARG A 165 31.35 -17.65 -3.51
N VAL A 166 31.00 -16.38 -3.35
CA VAL A 166 29.71 -15.95 -2.78
C VAL A 166 28.98 -15.13 -3.84
N ARG A 167 27.71 -15.43 -4.01
CA ARG A 167 26.76 -14.62 -4.77
C ARG A 167 25.66 -14.14 -3.84
N ILE A 168 25.41 -12.84 -3.85
CA ILE A 168 24.27 -12.22 -3.19
C ILE A 168 23.33 -11.74 -4.28
N THR A 169 22.06 -12.12 -4.21
CA THR A 169 20.99 -11.52 -5.03
C THR A 169 20.15 -10.66 -4.12
N ALA A 170 19.86 -9.42 -4.52
CA ALA A 170 19.04 -8.51 -3.74
C ALA A 170 18.00 -7.84 -4.63
N GLN A 171 16.82 -7.58 -4.09
CA GLN A 171 15.71 -6.96 -4.80
C GLN A 171 15.01 -5.94 -3.90
N LEU A 172 14.72 -4.78 -4.46
CA LEU A 172 14.01 -3.69 -3.79
C LEU A 172 12.58 -3.63 -4.33
N ILE A 173 11.61 -3.73 -3.43
CA ILE A 173 10.19 -3.83 -3.77
C ILE A 173 9.41 -2.70 -3.09
N ASP A 174 8.50 -2.06 -3.84
CA ASP A 174 7.50 -1.16 -3.27
C ASP A 174 6.37 -2.00 -2.66
N SER A 175 6.24 -1.96 -1.34
CA SER A 175 5.28 -2.79 -0.60
C SER A 175 3.82 -2.42 -0.83
N THR A 176 3.52 -1.23 -1.38
CA THR A 176 2.13 -0.84 -1.64
C THR A 176 1.63 -1.32 -2.99
N SER A 177 2.53 -1.39 -3.97
CA SER A 177 2.20 -1.80 -5.34
C SER A 177 2.66 -3.22 -5.68
N SER A 178 3.52 -3.82 -4.85
CA SER A 178 4.30 -5.03 -5.17
C SER A 178 5.22 -4.86 -6.38
N ALA A 179 5.53 -3.63 -6.80
CA ALA A 179 6.41 -3.40 -7.93
C ALA A 179 7.87 -3.65 -7.54
N HIS A 180 8.58 -4.47 -8.31
CA HIS A 180 10.04 -4.57 -8.22
C HIS A 180 10.65 -3.29 -8.79
N LEU A 181 11.30 -2.51 -7.94
CA LEU A 181 11.97 -1.27 -8.33
C LEU A 181 13.36 -1.55 -8.87
N TRP A 182 14.01 -2.60 -8.35
CA TRP A 182 15.36 -3.00 -8.73
C TRP A 182 15.65 -4.42 -8.28
N ALA A 183 16.50 -5.11 -9.03
CA ALA A 183 17.04 -6.41 -8.71
C ALA A 183 18.44 -6.52 -9.31
N ASP A 184 19.39 -7.04 -8.55
CA ASP A 184 20.77 -7.25 -9.03
C ASP A 184 21.45 -8.39 -8.27
N HIS A 185 22.61 -8.80 -8.78
CA HIS A 185 23.47 -9.76 -8.12
C HIS A 185 24.90 -9.22 -7.95
N PHE A 186 25.53 -9.65 -6.87
CA PHE A 186 26.88 -9.28 -6.50
C PHE A 186 27.67 -10.57 -6.32
N ASP A 187 28.89 -10.62 -6.85
CA ASP A 187 29.76 -11.77 -6.79
C ASP A 187 31.07 -11.40 -6.10
N GLY A 188 31.62 -12.30 -5.27
CA GLY A 188 32.93 -12.11 -4.69
C GLY A 188 33.62 -13.40 -4.21
N SER A 189 34.91 -13.27 -3.92
CA SER A 189 35.80 -14.38 -3.50
C SER A 189 36.04 -14.37 -1.99
N VAL A 190 36.02 -15.55 -1.35
CA VAL A 190 36.09 -15.77 0.12
C VAL A 190 37.54 -15.79 0.65
N GLU A 191 38.49 -15.18 -0.05
CA GLU A 191 39.90 -15.13 0.43
C GLU A 191 40.03 -14.49 1.82
N ASN A 192 39.26 -13.42 2.06
CA ASN A 192 38.97 -12.88 3.40
C ASN A 192 37.47 -12.62 3.50
N ILE A 193 36.78 -13.40 4.34
CA ILE A 193 35.32 -13.36 4.45
C ILE A 193 34.80 -12.03 4.99
N PHE A 194 35.56 -11.34 5.84
CA PHE A 194 35.19 -10.04 6.41
C PHE A 194 35.34 -8.92 5.38
N ASP A 195 36.47 -8.85 4.67
CA ASP A 195 36.68 -7.87 3.60
C ASP A 195 35.70 -8.07 2.43
N LEU A 196 35.28 -9.33 2.20
CA LEU A 196 34.22 -9.64 1.25
C LEU A 196 32.87 -9.11 1.76
N GLN A 197 32.53 -9.36 3.01
CA GLN A 197 31.27 -8.92 3.62
C GLN A 197 31.14 -7.39 3.61
N ASP A 198 32.21 -6.65 3.95
CA ASP A 198 32.23 -5.19 3.92
C ASP A 198 32.02 -4.65 2.50
N ARG A 199 32.80 -5.12 1.51
CA ARG A 199 32.68 -4.68 0.11
C ARG A 199 31.33 -5.00 -0.51
N MET A 200 30.79 -6.17 -0.19
CA MET A 200 29.49 -6.60 -0.69
C MET A 200 28.37 -5.76 -0.07
N THR A 201 28.43 -5.50 1.23
CA THR A 201 27.51 -4.61 1.92
C THR A 201 27.54 -3.21 1.33
N GLU A 202 28.72 -2.62 1.14
CA GLU A 202 28.87 -1.30 0.54
C GLU A 202 28.29 -1.23 -0.88
N SER A 203 28.53 -2.26 -1.69
CA SER A 203 28.01 -2.35 -3.07
C SER A 203 26.49 -2.44 -3.09
N VAL A 204 25.91 -3.30 -2.24
CA VAL A 204 24.45 -3.49 -2.12
C VAL A 204 23.80 -2.19 -1.62
N VAL A 205 24.32 -1.57 -0.56
CA VAL A 205 23.76 -0.36 0.04
C VAL A 205 23.87 0.84 -0.90
N GLY A 206 24.99 0.96 -1.62
CA GLY A 206 25.18 2.01 -2.63
C GLY A 206 24.21 1.88 -3.82
N ALA A 207 23.89 0.66 -4.24
CA ALA A 207 22.86 0.42 -5.25
C ALA A 207 21.46 0.75 -4.72
N ILE A 208 21.11 0.27 -3.53
CA ILE A 208 19.80 0.49 -2.90
C ILE A 208 19.53 1.98 -2.65
N SER A 209 20.51 2.71 -2.12
CA SER A 209 20.35 4.14 -1.81
C SER A 209 20.00 4.95 -3.04
N ARG A 210 20.71 4.72 -4.16
CA ARG A 210 20.43 5.39 -5.44
C ARG A 210 19.04 5.05 -5.95
N GLN A 211 18.63 3.79 -5.87
CA GLN A 211 17.31 3.38 -6.33
C GLN A 211 16.18 3.97 -5.47
N LEU A 212 16.34 4.00 -4.15
CA LEU A 212 15.38 4.60 -3.24
C LEU A 212 15.21 6.10 -3.51
N GLU A 213 16.32 6.82 -3.70
CA GLU A 213 16.30 8.24 -4.03
C GLU A 213 15.54 8.50 -5.34
N GLN A 214 15.82 7.72 -6.38
CA GLN A 214 15.12 7.83 -7.66
C GLN A 214 13.62 7.51 -7.53
N ALA A 215 13.28 6.45 -6.78
CA ALA A 215 11.88 6.08 -6.54
C ALA A 215 11.10 7.17 -5.79
N GLU A 216 11.72 7.80 -4.79
CA GLU A 216 11.09 8.89 -4.04
C GLU A 216 11.02 10.20 -4.84
N ILE A 217 11.99 10.50 -5.72
CA ILE A 217 11.89 11.61 -6.67
C ILE A 217 10.70 11.40 -7.62
N GLU A 218 10.60 10.23 -8.25
CA GLU A 218 9.49 9.93 -9.16
C GLU A 218 8.14 9.92 -8.44
N ARG A 219 8.12 9.48 -7.18
CA ARG A 219 6.92 9.56 -6.34
C ARG A 219 6.54 11.00 -6.02
N ALA A 220 7.50 11.84 -5.65
CA ALA A 220 7.25 13.25 -5.36
C ALA A 220 6.69 13.98 -6.59
N LYS A 221 7.18 13.66 -7.79
CA LYS A 221 6.63 14.17 -9.06
C LYS A 221 5.17 13.75 -9.30
N ARG A 222 4.79 12.54 -8.87
CA ARG A 222 3.42 12.01 -9.04
C ARG A 222 2.42 12.50 -7.98
N LYS A 223 2.88 13.10 -6.87
CA LYS A 223 1.98 13.65 -5.87
C LYS A 223 1.35 14.92 -6.44
N PRO A 224 0.00 15.04 -6.44
CA PRO A 224 -0.66 16.26 -6.93
C PRO A 224 -0.27 17.52 -6.15
N THR A 225 0.16 17.35 -4.89
CA THR A 225 0.63 18.40 -3.98
C THR A 225 1.59 17.81 -2.94
N ASN A 226 2.55 18.61 -2.47
CA ASN A 226 3.42 18.26 -1.34
C ASN A 226 2.87 18.73 0.02
N SER A 227 1.71 19.41 0.03
CA SER A 227 1.04 19.91 1.22
C SER A 227 -0.15 19.02 1.59
N PHE A 228 -0.07 18.33 2.73
CA PHE A 228 -1.17 17.52 3.25
C PHE A 228 -2.42 18.36 3.51
N ASP A 229 -2.25 19.59 4.02
CA ASP A 229 -3.36 20.50 4.27
C ASP A 229 -4.02 20.94 2.95
N ALA A 230 -3.21 21.24 1.91
CA ALA A 230 -3.75 21.56 0.59
C ALA A 230 -4.56 20.39 0.00
N TYR A 231 -4.07 19.16 0.19
CA TYR A 231 -4.75 17.95 -0.25
C TYR A 231 -6.07 17.70 0.51
N ASP A 232 -6.12 17.92 1.83
CA ASP A 232 -7.36 17.82 2.61
C ASP A 232 -8.43 18.79 2.10
N TYR A 233 -8.06 20.07 1.92
CA TYR A 233 -8.95 21.08 1.37
C TYR A 233 -9.43 20.70 -0.04
N PHE A 234 -8.56 20.17 -0.88
CA PHE A 234 -8.91 19.67 -2.21
C PHE A 234 -9.93 18.53 -2.15
N LEU A 235 -9.71 17.51 -1.31
CA LEU A 235 -10.65 16.37 -1.17
C LEU A 235 -12.02 16.82 -0.63
N ARG A 236 -12.04 17.71 0.36
CA ARG A 236 -13.29 18.31 0.87
C ARG A 236 -14.00 19.12 -0.21
N GLY A 237 -13.23 19.85 -1.03
CA GLY A 237 -13.72 20.58 -2.20
C GLY A 237 -14.41 19.67 -3.21
N LEU A 238 -13.77 18.54 -3.58
CA LEU A 238 -14.35 17.54 -4.48
C LEU A 238 -15.65 16.95 -3.93
N ALA A 239 -15.66 16.55 -2.66
CA ALA A 239 -16.86 16.02 -2.01
C ALA A 239 -18.01 17.03 -2.02
N SER A 240 -17.72 18.32 -1.84
CA SER A 240 -18.73 19.38 -1.95
C SER A 240 -19.20 19.61 -3.39
N ALA A 241 -18.30 19.61 -4.37
CA ALA A 241 -18.61 19.79 -5.78
C ALA A 241 -19.52 18.67 -6.32
N HIS A 242 -19.33 17.43 -5.87
CA HIS A 242 -20.14 16.26 -6.27
C HIS A 242 -21.62 16.40 -5.92
N ARG A 243 -21.99 17.22 -4.94
CA ARG A 243 -23.39 17.47 -4.59
C ARG A 243 -24.13 18.30 -5.64
N MET A 244 -23.41 18.95 -6.56
CA MET A 244 -23.95 19.70 -7.70
C MET A 244 -25.10 20.64 -7.34
N THR A 245 -24.97 21.41 -6.25
CA THR A 245 -25.89 22.53 -5.93
C THR A 245 -25.15 23.87 -6.01
N ARG A 246 -25.91 24.98 -6.04
CA ARG A 246 -25.34 26.33 -6.04
C ARG A 246 -24.44 26.55 -4.82
N GLU A 247 -24.92 26.17 -3.65
CA GLU A 247 -24.23 26.34 -2.37
C GLU A 247 -23.02 25.41 -2.29
N SER A 248 -23.18 24.15 -2.70
CA SER A 248 -22.11 23.16 -2.62
C SER A 248 -20.95 23.49 -3.57
N THR A 249 -21.25 24.03 -4.75
CA THR A 249 -20.27 24.47 -5.73
C THR A 249 -19.56 25.75 -5.29
N SER A 250 -20.29 26.67 -4.64
CA SER A 250 -19.69 27.88 -4.05
C SER A 250 -18.76 27.53 -2.89
N GLU A 251 -19.12 26.55 -2.08
CA GLU A 251 -18.27 26.06 -1.00
C GLU A 251 -17.04 25.31 -1.55
N ALA A 252 -17.20 24.50 -2.59
CA ALA A 252 -16.08 23.85 -3.27
C ALA A 252 -15.05 24.87 -3.78
N LEU A 253 -15.50 25.99 -4.36
CA LEU A 253 -14.61 27.07 -4.81
C LEU A 253 -13.78 27.67 -3.67
N LYS A 254 -14.36 27.86 -2.47
CA LYS A 254 -13.60 28.35 -1.30
C LYS A 254 -12.54 27.35 -0.84
N LEU A 255 -12.90 26.06 -0.85
CA LEU A 255 -12.00 24.98 -0.44
C LEU A 255 -10.85 24.82 -1.45
N PHE A 256 -11.11 24.89 -2.76
CA PHE A 256 -10.06 24.88 -3.77
C PHE A 256 -9.18 26.15 -3.70
N ALA A 257 -9.75 27.31 -3.39
CA ALA A 257 -8.97 28.52 -3.15
C ALA A 257 -7.99 28.35 -1.98
N LYS A 258 -8.42 27.71 -0.88
CA LYS A 258 -7.53 27.38 0.24
C LYS A 258 -6.45 26.37 -0.14
N ALA A 259 -6.78 25.37 -0.96
CA ALA A 259 -5.80 24.41 -1.46
C ALA A 259 -4.68 25.10 -2.27
N VAL A 260 -5.02 26.03 -3.18
CA VAL A 260 -4.01 26.74 -4.00
C VAL A 260 -3.27 27.85 -3.25
N GLU A 261 -3.87 28.41 -2.18
CA GLU A 261 -3.13 29.30 -1.26
C GLU A 261 -2.03 28.54 -0.51
N LEU A 262 -2.29 27.28 -0.12
CA LEU A 262 -1.37 26.43 0.62
C LEU A 262 -0.33 25.75 -0.28
N ASP A 263 -0.69 25.45 -1.53
CA ASP A 263 0.22 24.94 -2.55
C ASP A 263 -0.06 25.62 -3.90
N PRO A 264 0.68 26.70 -4.23
CA PRO A 264 0.51 27.43 -5.49
C PRO A 264 0.81 26.62 -6.75
N ASP A 265 1.50 25.48 -6.64
CA ASP A 265 1.84 24.60 -7.76
C ASP A 265 0.82 23.44 -7.94
N PHE A 266 -0.25 23.40 -7.12
CA PHE A 266 -1.26 22.34 -7.14
C PHE A 266 -2.21 22.43 -8.36
N ALA A 267 -1.71 22.03 -9.52
CA ALA A 267 -2.38 22.09 -10.82
C ALA A 267 -3.82 21.55 -10.80
N THR A 268 -4.04 20.40 -10.15
CA THR A 268 -5.36 19.74 -10.09
C THR A 268 -6.39 20.57 -9.33
N ALA A 269 -5.99 21.32 -8.30
CA ALA A 269 -6.90 22.20 -7.55
C ALA A 269 -7.38 23.38 -8.42
N TYR A 270 -6.50 23.95 -9.25
CA TYR A 270 -6.89 24.95 -10.25
C TYR A 270 -7.86 24.38 -11.29
N GLY A 271 -7.61 23.16 -11.77
CA GLY A 271 -8.50 22.48 -12.72
C GLY A 271 -9.91 22.25 -12.15
N ALA A 272 -9.99 21.78 -10.90
CA ALA A 272 -11.25 21.57 -10.21
C ALA A 272 -12.00 22.89 -9.97
N ALA A 273 -11.30 23.96 -9.58
CA ALA A 273 -11.90 25.29 -9.44
C ALA A 273 -12.45 25.83 -10.77
N ALA A 274 -11.68 25.70 -11.86
CA ALA A 274 -12.12 26.09 -13.20
C ALA A 274 -13.38 25.33 -13.62
N PHE A 275 -13.45 24.02 -13.33
CA PHE A 275 -14.64 23.20 -13.58
C PHE A 275 -15.85 23.67 -12.78
N CYS A 276 -15.69 24.04 -11.50
CA CYS A 276 -16.78 24.60 -10.70
C CYS A 276 -17.37 25.88 -11.31
N TYR A 277 -16.54 26.78 -11.87
CA TYR A 277 -17.06 27.95 -12.58
C TYR A 277 -17.84 27.58 -13.85
N VAL A 278 -17.40 26.55 -14.59
CA VAL A 278 -18.15 26.03 -15.75
C VAL A 278 -19.51 25.47 -15.32
N VAL A 279 -19.55 24.69 -14.23
CA VAL A 279 -20.81 24.16 -13.67
C VAL A 279 -21.75 25.29 -13.27
N ARG A 280 -21.25 26.35 -12.59
CA ARG A 280 -22.07 27.52 -12.23
C ARG A 280 -22.63 28.23 -13.47
N LYS A 281 -21.83 28.36 -14.53
CA LYS A 281 -22.27 28.96 -15.81
C LYS A 281 -23.37 28.14 -16.48
N ILE A 282 -23.18 26.83 -16.62
CA ILE A 282 -24.14 25.92 -17.29
C ILE A 282 -25.48 25.92 -16.56
N ASN A 283 -25.47 25.96 -15.23
CA ASN A 283 -26.68 25.92 -14.41
C ASN A 283 -27.27 27.31 -14.08
N GLY A 284 -26.70 28.40 -14.61
CA GLY A 284 -27.20 29.76 -14.37
C GLY A 284 -27.00 30.27 -12.93
N TRP A 285 -26.03 29.72 -12.18
CA TRP A 285 -25.72 30.09 -10.79
C TRP A 285 -24.64 31.19 -10.66
N THR A 286 -24.19 31.72 -11.78
CA THR A 286 -23.20 32.78 -11.89
C THR A 286 -23.76 34.09 -11.34
N SER A 287 -23.00 34.75 -10.45
CA SER A 287 -23.40 36.03 -9.86
C SER A 287 -22.85 37.21 -10.67
N ASP A 288 -21.56 37.16 -11.06
CA ASP A 288 -20.92 38.11 -11.98
C ASP A 288 -20.31 37.32 -13.14
N ARG A 289 -20.92 37.44 -14.32
CA ARG A 289 -20.51 36.67 -15.50
C ARG A 289 -19.15 37.08 -16.03
N VAL A 290 -18.80 38.36 -15.96
CA VAL A 290 -17.53 38.85 -16.51
C VAL A 290 -16.38 38.41 -15.61
N GLN A 291 -16.53 38.59 -14.30
CA GLN A 291 -15.51 38.21 -13.33
C GLN A 291 -15.32 36.69 -13.25
N GLU A 292 -16.40 35.90 -13.17
CA GLU A 292 -16.27 34.44 -13.06
C GLU A 292 -15.72 33.80 -14.33
N MET A 293 -15.97 34.38 -15.52
CA MET A 293 -15.34 33.92 -16.76
C MET A 293 -13.85 34.23 -16.79
N ALA A 294 -13.42 35.38 -16.26
CA ALA A 294 -12.00 35.72 -16.15
C ALA A 294 -11.27 34.78 -15.19
N GLU A 295 -11.84 34.50 -14.02
CA GLU A 295 -11.27 33.56 -13.05
C GLU A 295 -11.21 32.12 -13.57
N SER A 296 -12.28 31.64 -14.22
CA SER A 296 -12.30 30.32 -14.85
C SER A 296 -11.17 30.17 -15.89
N ALA A 297 -10.99 31.18 -16.76
CA ALA A 297 -9.92 31.17 -17.76
C ALA A 297 -8.52 31.25 -17.13
N ARG A 298 -8.36 32.02 -16.05
CA ARG A 298 -7.10 32.11 -15.30
C ARG A 298 -6.73 30.76 -14.68
N PHE A 299 -7.67 30.13 -13.96
CA PHE A 299 -7.44 28.83 -13.34
C PHE A 299 -7.22 27.71 -14.36
N ALA A 300 -7.94 27.71 -15.49
CA ALA A 300 -7.70 26.74 -16.56
C ALA A 300 -6.29 26.87 -17.15
N ARG A 301 -5.78 28.10 -17.33
CA ARG A 301 -4.40 28.33 -17.80
C ARG A 301 -3.35 27.89 -16.79
N LEU A 302 -3.55 28.19 -15.51
CA LEU A 302 -2.64 27.77 -14.44
C LEU A 302 -2.61 26.24 -14.33
N ALA A 303 -3.76 25.58 -14.39
CA ALA A 303 -3.84 24.12 -14.41
C ALA A 303 -3.03 23.53 -15.59
N ALA A 304 -3.13 24.10 -16.79
CA ALA A 304 -2.39 23.64 -17.96
C ALA A 304 -0.89 23.95 -17.92
N GLN A 305 -0.47 25.04 -17.27
CA GLN A 305 0.94 25.41 -17.14
C GLN A 305 1.67 24.55 -16.09
N LEU A 306 0.99 24.25 -14.99
CA LEU A 306 1.54 23.53 -13.84
C LEU A 306 1.37 22.01 -13.98
N GLY A 307 0.32 21.55 -14.66
CA GLY A 307 0.04 20.12 -14.88
C GLY A 307 0.84 19.50 -16.01
N LYS A 308 2.14 19.79 -16.13
CA LYS A 308 2.98 19.15 -17.15
C LYS A 308 3.25 17.67 -16.79
N ASP A 309 2.69 16.81 -17.65
CA ASP A 309 2.74 15.35 -17.77
C ASP A 309 1.86 14.53 -16.80
#